data_AF-A0A8J4TWP1-F1
#
_entry.id   AF-A0A8J4TWP1-F1
#
_cell.length_a   1.000
_cell.length_b   1.000
_cell.length_c   1.000
_cell.angle_alpha   90.00
_cell.angle_beta   90.00
_cell.angle_gamma   90.00
#
_symmetry.space_group_name_H-M   'P 1'
#
loop_
_entity.id
_entity.type
_entity.pdbx_description
1 polymer ?
#
loop_
_entity_poly.entity_id
_entity_poly.type
_entity_poly.pdbx_seq_one_letter_code
_entity_poly.pdbx_strand_id
1 'polypeptide(L)'
;MVRFQGAVTWYTINLDSPPSKRWTEIITDKKKELVSMVQAIRDLADAFVPSGRLEELVDRALPMMIDTLPYPFNEEMKGIATASGVPLGEVILFNIFYEIFTVCTSLVAEDPRGILEWILGKRDGRWMSFLTRSVLENAT
;
A
#
# COMPACT_ATOMS: atom_id res chain seq x y z
N MET A 1 -19.72 -14.16 9.04
CA MET A 1 -20.77 -13.50 8.23
C MET A 1 -20.13 -12.33 7.52
N VAL A 2 -19.98 -12.37 6.18
CA VAL A 2 -19.48 -11.22 5.42
C VAL A 2 -20.62 -10.21 5.30
N ARG A 3 -20.42 -9.00 5.80
CA ARG A 3 -21.41 -7.91 5.74
C ARG A 3 -20.95 -6.88 4.71
N PHE A 4 -21.86 -6.44 3.85
CA PHE A 4 -21.60 -5.34 2.93
C PHE A 4 -21.46 -4.03 3.72
N GLN A 5 -20.34 -3.34 3.53
CA GLN A 5 -20.00 -2.10 4.26
C GLN A 5 -20.27 -0.83 3.44
N GLY A 6 -20.86 -0.94 2.24
CA GLY A 6 -21.10 0.18 1.34
C GLY A 6 -20.27 0.12 0.05
N ALA A 7 -20.60 1.01 -0.89
CA ALA A 7 -19.86 1.15 -2.14
C ALA A 7 -18.58 1.98 -1.94
N VAL A 8 -17.55 1.71 -2.75
CA VAL A 8 -16.29 2.47 -2.73
C VAL A 8 -16.39 3.69 -3.64
N THR A 9 -15.95 4.85 -3.15
CA THR A 9 -15.91 6.10 -3.92
C THR A 9 -14.81 6.04 -4.98
N TRP A 10 -15.12 6.50 -6.19
CA TRP A 10 -14.17 6.58 -7.30
C TRP A 10 -13.54 7.97 -7.38
N TYR A 11 -12.24 8.00 -7.71
CA TYR A 11 -11.47 9.22 -7.93
C TYR A 11 -10.74 9.12 -9.26
N THR A 12 -10.57 10.25 -9.96
CA THR A 12 -9.76 10.32 -11.19
C THR A 12 -8.41 10.95 -10.88
N ILE A 13 -7.35 10.17 -11.06
CA ILE A 13 -5.98 10.67 -10.85
C ILE A 13 -5.40 11.09 -12.20
N ASN A 14 -5.16 12.39 -12.37
CA ASN A 14 -4.57 12.94 -13.58
C ASN A 14 -3.04 12.84 -13.55
N LEU A 15 -2.47 11.90 -14.30
CA LEU A 15 -1.01 11.71 -14.38
C LEU A 15 -0.26 12.84 -15.11
N ASP A 16 -0.96 13.64 -15.91
CA ASP A 16 -0.39 14.83 -16.56
C ASP A 16 -0.18 15.98 -15.57
N SER A 17 -0.81 15.92 -14.40
CA SER A 17 -0.59 16.90 -13.34
C SER A 17 0.78 16.69 -12.67
N PRO A 18 1.38 17.75 -12.12
CA PRO A 18 2.60 17.63 -11.32
C PRO A 18 2.42 16.59 -10.21
N PRO A 19 3.39 15.69 -9.96
CA PRO A 19 3.25 14.61 -8.98
C PRO A 19 2.77 15.05 -7.60
N SER A 20 3.31 16.17 -7.11
CA SER A 20 2.92 16.77 -5.82
C SER A 20 1.46 17.22 -5.73
N LYS A 21 0.71 17.22 -6.84
CA LYS A 21 -0.70 17.62 -6.89
C LYS A 21 -1.65 16.47 -7.20
N ARG A 22 -1.17 15.34 -7.73
CA ARG A 22 -2.00 14.22 -8.22
C ARG A 22 -2.99 13.68 -7.19
N TRP A 23 -2.57 13.64 -5.92
CA TRP A 23 -3.34 13.07 -4.82
C TRP A 23 -4.10 14.11 -4.00
N THR A 24 -4.06 15.39 -4.38
CA THR A 24 -4.61 16.48 -3.53
C THR A 24 -6.10 16.30 -3.24
N GLU A 25 -6.89 15.96 -4.26
CA GLU A 25 -8.35 15.78 -4.15
C GLU A 25 -8.71 14.68 -3.14
N ILE A 26 -8.22 13.46 -3.37
CA ILE A 26 -8.53 12.31 -2.50
C ILE A 26 -8.02 12.52 -1.07
N ILE A 27 -6.83 13.12 -0.90
CA ILE A 27 -6.28 13.39 0.43
C ILE A 27 -7.08 14.45 1.16
N THR A 28 -7.61 15.45 0.46
CA THR A 28 -8.49 16.46 1.05
C THR A 28 -9.79 15.84 1.52
N ASP A 29 -10.42 15.02 0.67
CA ASP A 29 -11.68 14.35 0.97
C ASP A 29 -11.57 13.33 2.11
N LYS A 30 -10.46 12.58 2.14
CA LYS A 30 -10.21 11.49 3.09
C LYS A 30 -9.30 11.88 4.25
N LYS A 31 -9.11 13.18 4.47
CA LYS A 31 -8.16 13.69 5.47
C LYS A 31 -8.40 13.11 6.86
N LYS A 32 -9.66 13.03 7.30
CA LYS A 32 -10.02 12.54 8.64
C LYS A 32 -9.71 11.05 8.78
N GLU A 33 -10.08 10.27 7.77
CA GLU A 33 -9.82 8.83 7.72
C GLU A 33 -8.32 8.55 7.66
N LEU A 34 -7.56 9.31 6.87
CA LEU A 34 -6.11 9.22 6.81
C LEU A 34 -5.46 9.48 8.18
N VAL A 35 -5.83 10.57 8.84
CA VAL A 35 -5.30 10.88 10.19
C VAL A 35 -5.66 9.78 11.19
N SER A 36 -6.89 9.26 11.15
CA SER A 36 -7.30 8.15 12.00
C SER A 36 -6.51 6.86 11.74
N MET A 37 -6.20 6.58 10.48
CA MET A 37 -5.42 5.41 10.07
C MET A 37 -3.96 5.53 10.49
N VAL A 38 -3.35 6.70 10.29
CA VAL A 38 -1.98 7.00 10.73
C VAL A 38 -1.85 6.83 12.26
N GLN A 39 -2.83 7.32 13.03
CA GLN A 39 -2.84 7.13 14.48
C GLN A 39 -2.93 5.65 14.86
N ALA A 40 -3.80 4.87 14.22
CA ALA A 40 -3.91 3.44 14.50
C ALA A 40 -2.61 2.68 14.22
N ILE A 41 -1.86 3.10 13.19
CA ILE A 41 -0.56 2.49 12.86
C ILE A 41 0.51 2.88 13.88
N ARG A 42 0.53 4.13 14.36
CA ARG A 42 1.38 4.55 15.48
C ARG A 42 1.11 3.71 16.73
N ASP A 43 -0.15 3.62 17.14
CA ASP A 43 -0.53 2.85 18.34
C ASP A 43 -0.12 1.38 18.22
N LEU A 44 -0.26 0.79 17.02
CA LEU A 44 0.17 -0.57 16.74
C LEU A 44 1.71 -0.69 16.78
N ALA A 45 2.42 0.23 16.15
CA ALA A 45 3.87 0.29 16.14
C ALA A 45 4.44 0.38 17.56
N ASP A 46 3.87 1.23 18.41
CA ASP A 46 4.27 1.42 19.81
C ASP A 46 4.02 0.16 20.64
N ALA A 47 2.92 -0.55 20.40
CA ALA A 47 2.62 -1.81 21.06
C ALA A 47 3.65 -2.92 20.73
N PHE A 48 4.19 -2.93 19.51
CA PHE A 48 5.20 -3.92 19.09
C PHE A 48 6.64 -3.50 19.42
N VAL A 49 6.94 -2.20 19.43
CA VAL A 49 8.30 -1.67 19.69
C VAL A 49 8.22 -0.52 20.70
N PRO A 50 8.01 -0.81 22.00
CA PRO A 50 7.83 0.20 23.04
C PRO A 50 9.12 0.97 23.39
N SER A 51 10.17 0.82 22.59
CA SER A 51 11.50 1.41 22.82
C SER A 51 11.65 2.85 22.31
N GLY A 52 10.62 3.43 21.68
CA GLY A 52 10.66 4.76 21.05
C GLY A 52 11.54 4.84 19.79
N ARG A 53 12.23 3.75 19.42
CA ARG A 53 13.09 3.71 18.23
C ARG A 53 12.32 3.87 16.91
N LEU A 54 11.06 3.44 16.86
CA LEU A 54 10.22 3.64 15.69
C LEU A 54 9.88 5.12 15.49
N GLU A 55 9.57 5.83 16.57
CA GLU A 55 9.32 7.28 16.54
C GLU A 55 10.56 8.04 16.05
N GLU A 56 11.76 7.71 16.55
CA GLU A 56 13.01 8.34 16.10
C GLU A 56 13.30 8.07 14.61
N LEU A 57 13.03 6.85 14.14
CA LEU A 57 13.16 6.50 12.73
C LEU A 57 12.20 7.31 11.86
N VAL A 58 10.94 7.42 12.29
CA VAL A 58 9.87 8.12 11.57
C VAL A 58 10.11 9.62 11.53
N ASP A 59 10.50 10.23 12.64
CA ASP A 59 10.62 11.68 12.73
C ASP A 59 11.92 12.20 12.13
N ARG A 60 12.98 11.38 12.10
CA ARG A 60 14.32 11.82 11.68
C ARG A 60 14.83 11.11 10.44
N ALA A 61 14.85 9.77 10.43
CA ALA A 61 15.52 9.01 9.39
C ALA A 61 14.71 8.96 8.09
N LEU A 62 13.42 8.61 8.16
CA LEU A 62 12.56 8.46 6.98
C LEU A 62 12.44 9.76 6.17
N PRO A 63 12.25 10.96 6.77
CA PRO A 63 12.18 12.20 6.01
C PRO A 63 13.46 12.51 5.25
N MET A 64 14.64 12.16 5.79
CA MET A 64 15.92 12.35 5.09
C MET A 64 16.07 11.44 3.87
N MET A 65 15.34 10.33 3.81
CA MET A 65 15.38 9.39 2.70
C MET A 65 14.48 9.79 1.54
N ILE A 66 13.60 10.78 1.70
CA ILE A 66 12.61 11.13 0.66
C ILE A 66 13.26 11.44 -0.69
N ASP A 67 14.41 12.12 -0.70
CA ASP A 67 15.11 12.50 -1.93
C ASP A 67 15.91 11.35 -2.55
N THR A 68 16.06 10.22 -1.84
CA THR A 68 16.60 8.98 -2.40
C THR A 68 15.54 8.15 -3.12
N LEU A 69 14.26 8.41 -2.85
CA LEU A 69 13.16 7.69 -3.48
C LEU A 69 12.98 8.16 -4.94
N PRO A 70 12.72 7.24 -5.87
CA PRO A 70 12.67 7.58 -7.29
C PRO A 70 11.52 8.54 -7.58
N TYR A 71 11.77 9.44 -8.53
CA TYR A 71 10.70 10.20 -9.16
C TYR A 71 9.72 9.25 -9.87
N PRO A 72 8.40 9.42 -9.76
CA PRO A 72 7.68 10.58 -9.18
C PRO A 72 7.32 10.46 -7.69
N PHE A 73 7.58 9.32 -7.05
CA PHE A 73 7.02 8.94 -5.75
C PHE A 73 7.44 9.88 -4.62
N ASN A 74 8.68 10.34 -4.65
CA ASN A 74 9.19 11.33 -3.68
C ASN A 74 8.32 12.60 -3.66
N GLU A 75 7.99 13.14 -4.82
CA GLU A 75 7.18 14.35 -4.96
C GLU A 75 5.70 14.10 -4.64
N GLU A 76 5.18 12.92 -4.98
CA GLU A 76 3.82 12.52 -4.59
C GLU A 76 3.67 12.45 -3.06
N MET A 77 4.62 11.84 -2.35
CA MET A 77 4.63 11.76 -0.89
C MET A 77 4.77 13.13 -0.22
N LYS A 78 5.63 14.02 -0.75
CA LYS A 78 5.71 15.42 -0.30
C LYS A 78 4.38 16.15 -0.51
N GLY A 79 3.71 15.91 -1.63
CA GLY A 79 2.38 16.46 -1.93
C GLY A 79 1.32 15.99 -0.95
N ILE A 80 1.27 14.69 -0.65
CA ILE A 80 0.36 14.09 0.32
C ILE A 80 0.59 14.66 1.73
N ALA A 81 1.86 14.73 2.18
CA ALA A 81 2.21 15.31 3.48
C ALA A 81 1.72 16.76 3.58
N THR A 82 1.93 17.55 2.53
CA THR A 82 1.48 18.95 2.46
C THR A 82 -0.04 19.08 2.49
N ALA A 83 -0.77 18.29 1.69
CA ALA A 83 -2.23 18.38 1.59
C ALA A 83 -2.95 17.87 2.87
N SER A 84 -2.42 16.79 3.46
CA SER A 84 -2.99 16.20 4.67
C SER A 84 -2.61 16.95 5.94
N GLY A 85 -1.41 17.56 5.99
CA GLY A 85 -0.79 18.08 7.21
C GLY A 85 -0.16 16.99 8.08
N VAL A 86 -0.07 15.76 7.58
CA VAL A 86 0.61 14.65 8.24
C VAL A 86 2.13 14.80 8.03
N PRO A 87 2.96 14.59 9.07
CA PRO A 87 4.42 14.59 8.92
C PRO A 87 4.88 13.63 7.82
N LEU A 88 5.85 14.07 7.01
CA LEU A 88 6.35 13.32 5.86
C LEU A 88 6.85 11.92 6.22
N GLY A 89 7.50 11.78 7.37
CA GLY A 89 7.99 10.50 7.86
C GLY A 89 6.88 9.47 8.05
N GLU A 90 5.69 9.90 8.49
CA GLU A 90 4.54 9.02 8.65
C GLU A 90 3.93 8.62 7.32
N VAL A 91 3.91 9.52 6.34
CA VAL A 91 3.48 9.20 4.97
C VAL A 91 4.39 8.13 4.36
N ILE A 92 5.70 8.23 4.61
CA ILE A 92 6.67 7.21 4.18
C ILE A 92 6.47 5.90 4.95
N LEU A 93 6.32 5.97 6.29
CA LEU A 93 6.06 4.79 7.12
C LEU A 93 4.82 4.04 6.65
N PHE A 94 3.74 4.75 6.31
CA PHE A 94 2.51 4.14 5.82
C PHE A 94 2.73 3.33 4.53
N ASN A 95 3.52 3.86 3.59
CA ASN A 95 3.86 3.15 2.36
C ASN A 95 4.73 1.91 2.62
N ILE A 96 5.62 1.95 3.63
CA ILE A 96 6.41 0.79 4.05
C ILE A 96 5.56 -0.24 4.80
N PHE A 97 4.61 0.21 5.62
CA PHE A 97 3.77 -0.64 6.44
C PHE A 97 2.96 -1.64 5.60
N TYR A 98 2.50 -1.23 4.42
CA TYR A 98 1.81 -2.09 3.47
C TYR A 98 2.67 -3.30 3.00
N GLU A 99 3.98 -3.14 2.92
CA GLU A 99 4.89 -4.20 2.46
C GLU A 99 5.17 -5.27 3.53
N ILE A 100 5.07 -4.90 4.81
CA ILE A 100 5.49 -5.77 5.92
C ILE A 100 4.28 -6.47 6.57
N PHE A 101 3.12 -5.82 6.61
CA PHE A 101 1.98 -6.25 7.44
C PHE A 101 0.72 -6.63 6.66
N THR A 102 0.81 -6.89 5.36
CA THR A 102 -0.36 -7.31 4.57
C THR A 102 -0.64 -8.81 4.67
N VAL A 103 -1.92 -9.15 4.88
CA VAL A 103 -2.44 -10.51 4.73
C VAL A 103 -3.49 -10.47 3.63
N CYS A 104 -3.29 -11.27 2.58
CA CYS A 104 -4.22 -11.32 1.44
C CYS A 104 -4.66 -12.75 1.15
N THR A 105 -5.85 -12.89 0.56
CA THR A 105 -6.33 -14.14 -0.05
C THR A 105 -6.73 -13.81 -1.48
N SER A 106 -6.01 -14.37 -2.45
CA SER A 106 -6.27 -14.18 -3.87
C SER A 106 -6.76 -15.49 -4.50
N LEU A 107 -7.77 -15.39 -5.38
CA LEU A 107 -8.26 -16.50 -6.18
C LEU A 107 -8.27 -16.07 -7.64
N VAL A 108 -7.62 -16.86 -8.49
CA VAL A 108 -7.74 -16.76 -9.95
C VAL A 108 -8.47 -18.02 -10.38
N ALA A 109 -9.61 -17.86 -11.04
CA ALA A 109 -10.42 -18.96 -11.52
C ALA A 109 -10.76 -18.74 -12.99
N GLU A 110 -10.76 -19.83 -13.75
CA GLU A 110 -11.03 -19.86 -15.17
C GLU A 110 -12.41 -20.47 -15.41
N ASP A 111 -13.14 -19.93 -16.40
CA ASP A 111 -14.35 -20.56 -16.88
C ASP A 111 -14.03 -21.56 -18.01
N PRO A 112 -14.91 -22.53 -18.32
CA PRO A 112 -14.64 -23.53 -19.36
C PRO A 112 -14.42 -22.95 -20.78
N ARG A 113 -14.54 -21.64 -20.96
CA ARG A 113 -14.31 -20.94 -22.24
C ARG A 113 -12.87 -20.43 -22.38
N GLY A 114 -12.03 -20.58 -21.34
CA GLY A 114 -10.60 -20.29 -21.40
C GLY A 114 -10.26 -18.83 -21.68
N ILE A 115 -11.16 -17.90 -21.33
CA ILE A 115 -10.98 -16.47 -21.64
C ILE A 115 -9.71 -15.91 -20.97
N LEU A 116 -9.41 -16.36 -19.76
CA LEU A 116 -8.19 -15.99 -19.04
C LEU A 116 -6.92 -16.60 -19.68
N GLU A 117 -6.96 -17.84 -20.18
CA GLU A 117 -5.84 -18.45 -20.90
C GLU A 117 -5.58 -17.78 -22.26
N TRP A 118 -6.63 -17.39 -22.98
CA TRP A 118 -6.51 -16.72 -24.27
C TRP A 118 -5.84 -15.34 -24.14
N ILE A 119 -6.16 -14.61 -23.07
CA ILE A 119 -5.56 -13.29 -22.78
C ILE A 119 -4.15 -13.41 -22.21
N LEU A 120 -3.88 -14.41 -21.36
CA LEU A 120 -2.63 -14.50 -20.58
C LEU A 120 -1.61 -15.52 -21.10
N GLY A 121 -1.97 -16.38 -22.06
CA GLY A 121 -1.09 -17.39 -22.65
C GLY A 121 -0.52 -18.43 -21.66
N LYS A 122 -1.12 -18.57 -20.47
CA LYS A 122 -0.68 -19.50 -19.41
C LYS A 122 -1.75 -20.54 -19.14
N ARG A 123 -1.34 -21.81 -19.01
CA ARG A 123 -2.23 -22.99 -19.03
C ARG A 123 -2.41 -23.74 -17.70
N ASP A 124 -1.89 -23.23 -16.58
CA ASP A 124 -2.00 -23.92 -15.28
C ASP A 124 -2.14 -22.92 -14.10
N GLY A 125 -3.36 -22.71 -13.61
CA GLY A 125 -3.64 -21.93 -12.40
C GLY A 125 -3.57 -22.78 -11.14
N ARG A 126 -2.74 -22.39 -10.16
CA ARG A 126 -2.67 -23.00 -8.83
C ARG A 126 -2.62 -21.89 -7.78
N TRP A 127 -3.15 -22.15 -6.59
CA TRP A 127 -2.95 -21.23 -5.46
C TRP A 127 -1.45 -21.06 -5.19
N MET A 128 -1.05 -19.85 -4.83
CA MET A 128 0.37 -19.54 -4.57
C MET A 128 0.97 -20.46 -3.51
N SER A 129 0.22 -20.82 -2.46
CA SER A 129 0.67 -21.78 -1.44
C SER A 129 0.97 -23.17 -2.00
N PHE A 130 0.18 -23.65 -2.97
CA PHE A 130 0.42 -24.93 -3.63
C PHE A 130 1.58 -24.85 -4.64
N LEU A 131 1.77 -23.71 -5.30
CA LEU A 131 2.96 -23.46 -6.14
C LEU A 131 4.24 -23.44 -5.30
N THR A 132 4.25 -22.69 -4.20
CA THR A 132 5.38 -22.62 -3.27
C THR A 132 5.72 -24.01 -2.73
N ARG A 133 4.71 -24.78 -2.30
CA ARG A 133 4.89 -26.17 -1.86
C ARG A 133 5.50 -27.05 -2.96
N SER A 134 4.97 -26.99 -4.18
CA SER A 134 5.48 -27.78 -5.30
C SER A 134 6.92 -27.42 -5.68
N VAL A 135 7.33 -26.14 -5.57
CA VAL A 135 8.70 -25.71 -5.80
C VAL A 135 9.63 -26.26 -4.71
N LEU A 136 9.24 -26.18 -3.43
CA LEU A 136 10.03 -26.71 -2.32
C LEU A 136 10.15 -28.24 -2.36
N GLU A 137 9.14 -28.95 -2.85
CA GLU A 137 9.16 -30.42 -2.98
C GLU A 137 10.01 -30.90 -4.18
N ASN A 138 10.15 -30.09 -5.23
CA ASN A 138 10.80 -30.51 -6.49
C ASN A 138 12.15 -29.83 -6.78
N ALA A 139 12.55 -28.79 -6.05
CA ALA A 139 13.87 -28.18 -6.19
C ALA A 139 14.92 -29.07 -5.50
N THR A 140 15.44 -30.05 -6.25
CA THR A 140 16.68 -30.78 -5.93
C THR A 140 17.75 -30.39 -6.94
#